data_AF-D7EIZ5-F1
#
_entry.id   AF-D7EIZ5-F1
#
_cell.length_a   1.000
_cell.length_b   1.000
_cell.length_c   1.000
_cell.angle_alpha   90.00
_cell.angle_beta   90.00
_cell.angle_gamma   90.00
#
_symmetry.space_group_name_H-M   'P 1'
#
loop_
_entity.id
_entity.type
_entity.pdbx_description
1 polymer ?
#
loop_
_entity_poly.entity_id
_entity_poly.type
_entity_poly.pdbx_seq_one_letter_code
_entity_poly.pdbx_strand_id
1 'polypeptide(L)'
;MSDEQTKALRRSHGDVKRNLTRIIKFVYTHNKPKDEIAVQQRIHELEPLLDKFNDIQNQIETLIFDFDNDDAVEKEDSEREEFESKYYETLANFLQQIS
;
A
#
# COMPACT_ATOMS: atom_id res chain seq x y z
N MET A 1 -17.59 12.29 15.20
CA MET A 1 -17.61 11.44 13.99
C MET A 1 -17.95 10.02 14.43
N SER A 2 -18.66 9.21 13.63
CA SER A 2 -19.16 7.90 14.09
C SER A 2 -18.20 6.75 13.78
N ASP A 3 -18.19 5.70 14.62
CA ASP A 3 -17.44 4.45 14.41
C ASP A 3 -17.62 3.85 12.99
N GLU A 4 -18.75 4.13 12.35
CA GLU A 4 -19.04 3.68 10.99
C GLU A 4 -18.15 4.33 9.93
N GLN A 5 -17.72 5.58 10.13
CA GLN A 5 -16.79 6.27 9.22
C GLN A 5 -15.40 5.65 9.30
N THR A 6 -14.90 5.39 10.51
CA THR A 6 -13.61 4.70 10.73
C THR A 6 -13.63 3.28 10.15
N LYS A 7 -14.73 2.53 10.34
CA LYS A 7 -14.90 1.21 9.72
C LYS A 7 -14.91 1.26 8.19
N ALA A 8 -15.58 2.25 7.60
CA ALA A 8 -15.62 2.42 6.15
C ALA A 8 -14.23 2.73 5.58
N LEU A 9 -13.48 3.62 6.24
CA LEU A 9 -12.10 3.94 5.87
C LEU A 9 -11.18 2.72 5.98
N ARG A 10 -11.24 1.97 7.08
CA ARG A 10 -10.47 0.72 7.26
C ARG A 10 -10.76 -0.32 6.18
N ARG A 11 -12.03 -0.44 5.75
CA ARG A 11 -12.38 -1.31 4.62
C ARG A 11 -11.77 -0.82 3.31
N SER A 12 -11.90 0.48 3.02
CA SER A 12 -11.34 1.08 1.82
C SER A 12 -9.82 0.93 1.78
N HIS A 13 -9.14 1.16 2.91
CA HIS A 13 -7.72 0.95 3.09
C HIS A 13 -7.31 -0.49 2.76
N GLY A 14 -8.02 -1.47 3.34
CA GLY A 14 -7.77 -2.89 3.08
C GLY A 14 -7.99 -3.30 1.62
N ASP A 15 -8.97 -2.70 0.93
CA ASP A 15 -9.21 -2.96 -0.49
C ASP A 15 -8.10 -2.39 -1.38
N VAL A 16 -7.61 -1.18 -1.09
CA VAL A 16 -6.47 -0.59 -1.80
C VAL A 16 -5.19 -1.38 -1.52
N LYS A 17 -4.93 -1.75 -0.25
CA LYS A 17 -3.81 -2.64 0.14
C LYS A 17 -3.84 -3.94 -0.65
N ARG A 18 -5.02 -4.57 -0.80
CA ARG A 18 -5.18 -5.81 -1.55
C ARG A 18 -4.85 -5.64 -3.03
N ASN A 19 -5.24 -4.52 -3.64
CA ASN A 19 -4.92 -4.22 -5.04
C ASN A 19 -3.43 -3.98 -5.24
N LEU A 20 -2.80 -3.15 -4.40
CA LEU A 20 -1.35 -2.96 -4.40
C LEU A 20 -0.62 -4.30 -4.24
N THR A 21 -1.02 -5.12 -3.27
CA THR A 21 -0.42 -6.45 -3.04
C THR A 21 -0.55 -7.37 -4.26
N ARG A 22 -1.68 -7.35 -4.97
CA ARG A 22 -1.88 -8.17 -6.18
C ARG A 22 -0.95 -7.74 -7.30
N ILE A 23 -0.81 -6.44 -7.51
CA ILE A 23 0.05 -5.89 -8.56
C ILE A 23 1.52 -6.15 -8.23
N ILE A 24 1.96 -5.94 -6.99
CA ILE A 24 3.32 -6.27 -6.55
C ILE A 24 3.64 -7.75 -6.73
N LYS A 25 2.70 -8.64 -6.36
CA LYS A 25 2.89 -10.09 -6.60
C LYS A 25 3.02 -10.40 -8.08
N PHE A 26 2.26 -9.71 -8.94
CA PHE A 26 2.41 -9.85 -10.38
C PHE A 26 3.81 -9.41 -10.83
N VAL A 27 4.26 -8.21 -10.44
CA VAL A 27 5.62 -7.70 -10.72
C VAL A 27 6.66 -8.71 -10.28
N TYR A 28 6.59 -9.22 -9.04
CA TYR A 28 7.54 -10.19 -8.49
C TYR A 28 7.57 -11.52 -9.27
N THR A 29 6.41 -12.04 -9.69
CA THR A 29 6.30 -13.34 -10.36
C THR A 29 6.57 -13.30 -11.86
N HIS A 30 6.35 -12.15 -12.49
CA HIS A 30 6.46 -11.94 -13.94
C HIS A 30 7.64 -11.03 -14.30
N ASN A 31 8.60 -10.84 -13.38
CA ASN A 31 9.84 -10.12 -13.63
C ASN A 31 10.80 -10.93 -14.53
N LYS A 32 10.37 -11.20 -15.76
CA LYS A 32 11.16 -11.89 -16.78
C LYS A 32 11.42 -10.91 -17.93
N PRO A 33 12.59 -10.99 -18.61
CA PRO A 33 12.96 -10.06 -19.68
C PRO A 33 11.98 -9.97 -20.86
N LYS A 34 11.04 -10.93 -21.00
CA LYS A 34 10.05 -10.94 -22.09
C LYS A 34 8.74 -10.19 -21.74
N ASP A 35 8.53 -9.87 -20.47
CA ASP A 35 7.28 -9.29 -19.97
C ASP A 35 7.46 -7.83 -19.49
N GLU A 36 8.61 -7.23 -19.77
CA GLU A 36 9.05 -5.93 -19.24
C GLU A 36 8.01 -4.81 -19.44
N ILE A 37 7.42 -4.69 -20.64
CA ILE A 37 6.40 -3.68 -20.95
C ILE A 37 5.14 -3.88 -20.09
N ALA A 38 4.70 -5.13 -19.92
CA ALA A 38 3.51 -5.44 -19.12
C ALA A 38 3.76 -5.14 -17.63
N VAL A 39 4.99 -5.38 -17.15
CA VAL A 39 5.37 -5.05 -15.78
C VAL A 39 5.49 -3.53 -15.57
N GLN A 40 6.11 -2.80 -16.50
CA GLN A 40 6.20 -1.33 -16.44
C GLN A 40 4.82 -0.65 -16.44
N GLN A 41 3.89 -1.10 -17.29
CA GLN A 41 2.51 -0.59 -17.28
C GLN A 41 1.83 -0.78 -15.93
N ARG A 42 2.03 -1.95 -15.30
CA ARG A 42 1.48 -2.24 -13.98
C ARG A 42 2.15 -1.45 -12.86
N ILE A 43 3.42 -1.11 -12.99
CA ILE A 43 4.11 -0.22 -12.04
C ILE A 43 3.55 1.20 -12.12
N HIS A 44 3.29 1.73 -13.32
CA HIS A 44 2.63 3.04 -13.44
C HIS A 44 1.23 3.06 -12.81
N GLU A 45 0.52 1.93 -12.76
CA GLU A 45 -0.75 1.82 -12.05
C GLU A 45 -0.59 1.78 -10.52
N LEU A 46 0.61 1.48 -9.99
CA LEU A 46 0.86 1.41 -8.55
C LEU A 46 0.94 2.80 -7.90
N GLU A 47 1.59 3.77 -8.55
CA GLU A 47 1.79 5.12 -7.99
C GLU A 47 0.47 5.77 -7.49
N PRO A 48 -0.59 5.89 -8.31
CA PRO A 48 -1.83 6.49 -7.85
C PRO A 48 -2.58 5.63 -6.80
N LEU A 49 -2.34 4.32 -6.78
CA LEU A 49 -2.90 3.44 -5.76
C LEU A 49 -2.17 3.60 -4.41
N LEU A 50 -0.87 3.86 -4.45
CA LEU A 50 -0.05 4.11 -3.27
C LEU A 50 -0.43 5.45 -2.65
N ASP A 51 -0.60 6.49 -3.46
CA ASP A 51 -1.09 7.80 -2.99
C ASP A 51 -2.45 7.65 -2.29
N LYS A 52 -3.38 6.91 -2.92
CA LYS A 52 -4.69 6.63 -2.33
C LYS A 52 -4.59 5.82 -1.03
N PHE A 53 -3.67 4.88 -0.94
CA PHE A 53 -3.43 4.09 0.27
C PHE A 53 -2.98 5.02 1.41
N ASN A 54 -1.98 5.85 1.15
CA ASN A 54 -1.44 6.83 2.11
C ASN A 54 -2.50 7.85 2.54
N ASP A 55 -3.32 8.35 1.62
CA ASP A 55 -4.40 9.30 1.93
C ASP A 55 -5.45 8.71 2.87
N ILE A 56 -5.85 7.45 2.65
CA ILE A 56 -6.83 6.77 3.52
C ILE A 56 -6.19 6.47 4.88
N GLN A 57 -4.93 6.05 4.89
CA GLN A 57 -4.18 5.78 6.12
C GLN A 57 -4.05 7.05 6.99
N ASN A 58 -3.66 8.19 6.40
CA ASN A 58 -3.60 9.48 7.09
C ASN A 58 -4.97 9.90 7.66
N GLN A 59 -6.07 9.62 6.94
CA GLN A 59 -7.44 9.87 7.45
C GLN A 59 -7.77 8.97 8.64
N ILE A 60 -7.35 7.71 8.62
CA ILE A 60 -7.53 6.78 9.75
C ILE A 60 -6.73 7.27 10.95
N GLU A 61 -5.45 7.61 10.77
CA GLU A 61 -4.56 8.11 11.82
C GLU A 61 -5.12 9.39 12.44
N THR A 62 -5.53 10.37 11.63
CA THR A 62 -6.16 11.62 12.11
C THR A 62 -7.37 11.33 13.00
N LEU A 63 -8.19 10.34 12.62
CA LEU A 63 -9.35 9.95 13.41
C LEU A 63 -8.97 9.21 14.69
N ILE A 64 -7.90 8.42 14.71
CA ILE A 64 -7.45 7.68 15.90
C ILE A 64 -6.78 8.61 16.91
N PHE A 65 -5.98 9.57 16.45
CA PHE A 65 -5.35 10.59 17.31
C PHE A 65 -6.39 11.39 18.11
N ASP A 66 -7.60 11.60 17.56
CA ASP A 66 -8.70 12.27 18.27
C ASP A 66 -9.25 11.44 19.46
N PHE A 67 -8.90 10.16 19.59
CA PHE A 67 -9.41 9.25 20.63
C PHE A 67 -8.38 8.84 21.70
N ASP A 68 -7.18 9.43 21.75
CA ASP A 68 -6.10 9.12 22.73
C ASP A 68 -5.86 7.60 22.90
N ASN A 69 -5.68 6.88 21.78
CA ASN A 69 -5.44 5.44 21.78
C ASN A 69 -4.07 5.10 21.17
N ASP A 70 -3.01 5.37 21.94
CA ASP A 70 -1.61 5.22 21.53
C ASP A 70 -1.28 3.79 21.03
N ASP A 71 -1.79 2.75 21.69
CA ASP A 71 -1.59 1.36 21.28
C ASP A 71 -2.17 1.06 19.88
N ALA A 72 -3.28 1.71 19.52
CA ALA A 72 -3.89 1.56 18.20
C ALA A 72 -3.10 2.31 17.12
N VAL A 73 -2.48 3.43 17.46
CA VAL A 73 -1.60 4.19 16.55
C VAL A 73 -0.34 3.37 16.25
N GLU A 74 0.37 2.88 17.27
CA GLU A 74 1.60 2.11 17.09
C GLU A 74 1.41 0.86 16.23
N LYS A 75 0.25 0.19 16.38
CA LYS A 75 -0.08 -0.98 15.59
C LYS A 75 -0.31 -0.65 14.10
N GLU A 76 -1.06 0.42 13.81
CA GLU A 76 -1.31 0.84 12.42
C GLU A 76 -0.01 1.27 11.75
N ASP A 77 0.86 2.00 12.46
CA ASP A 77 2.18 2.40 11.99
C ASP A 77 3.07 1.19 11.66
N SER A 78 3.10 0.19 12.55
CA SER A 78 3.86 -1.04 12.34
C SER A 78 3.36 -1.83 11.11
N GLU A 79 2.04 -1.96 10.95
CA GLU A 79 1.44 -2.65 9.80
C GLU A 79 1.67 -1.90 8.47
N ARG A 80 1.78 -0.58 8.53
CA ARG A 80 2.13 0.29 7.39
C ARG A 80 3.59 0.11 7.01
N GLU A 81 4.50 0.22 7.98
CA GLU A 81 5.95 0.09 7.75
C GLU A 81 6.30 -1.28 7.15
N GLU A 82 5.71 -2.36 7.67
CA GLU A 82 5.92 -3.71 7.12
C GLU A 82 5.47 -3.82 5.65
N PHE A 83 4.34 -3.19 5.32
CA PHE A 83 3.81 -3.17 3.96
C PHE A 83 4.68 -2.34 3.02
N GLU A 84 5.02 -1.11 3.41
CA GLU A 84 5.85 -0.19 2.62
C GLU A 84 7.24 -0.76 2.37
N SER A 85 7.86 -1.37 3.38
CA SER A 85 9.17 -2.02 3.25
C SER A 85 9.16 -3.08 2.15
N LYS A 86 8.18 -4.00 2.18
CA LYS A 86 8.01 -5.05 1.16
C LYS A 86 7.68 -4.48 -0.22
N TYR A 87 6.88 -3.42 -0.26
CA TYR A 87 6.50 -2.72 -1.48
C TYR A 87 7.72 -2.14 -2.19
N TYR A 88 8.52 -1.34 -1.47
CA TYR A 88 9.67 -0.66 -2.04
C TYR A 88 10.82 -1.63 -2.35
N GLU A 89 11.03 -2.66 -1.54
CA GLU A 89 12.00 -3.72 -1.83
C GLU A 89 11.69 -4.40 -3.16
N THR A 90 10.41 -4.76 -3.39
CA THR A 90 10.01 -5.43 -4.64
C THR A 90 10.21 -4.53 -5.86
N LEU A 91 9.88 -3.24 -5.73
CA LEU A 91 10.09 -2.27 -6.81
C LEU A 91 11.57 -2.03 -7.09
N ALA A 92 12.39 -1.84 -6.07
CA ALA A 92 13.83 -1.65 -6.23
C ALA A 92 14.48 -2.84 -6.95
N ASN A 93 14.12 -4.06 -6.56
CA ASN A 93 14.59 -5.29 -7.20
C ASN A 93 14.16 -5.39 -8.67
N PHE A 94 12.97 -4.90 -9.02
CA PHE A 94 12.54 -4.83 -10.42
C PHE A 94 13.33 -3.78 -11.21
N LEU A 95 13.41 -2.55 -10.69
CA LEU A 95 14.10 -1.44 -11.34
C LEU A 95 15.59 -1.72 -11.59
N GLN A 96 16.25 -2.45 -10.69
CA GLN A 96 17.64 -2.89 -10.89
C GLN A 96 17.81 -3.93 -12.02
N GLN A 97 16.78 -4.71 -12.35
CA GLN A 97 16.85 -5.73 -13.41
C GLN A 97 16.64 -5.16 -14.81
N ILE A 98 16.04 -3.97 -14.91
CA ILE A 98 15.76 -3.27 -16.16
C ILE A 98 16.71 -2.10 -16.43
N SER A 99 17.62 -1.79 -15.49
CA SER A 99 18.71 -0.82 -15.63
C SER A 99 19.96 -1.43 -16.24
#